data_AF-A0A3N5UZ54-F1
#
_entry.id   AF-A0A3N5UZ54-F1
#
_cell.length_a   1.000
_cell.length_b   1.000
_cell.length_c   1.000
_cell.angle_alpha   90.00
_cell.angle_beta   90.00
_cell.angle_gamma   90.00
#
_symmetry.space_group_name_H-M   'P 1'
#
loop_
_entity.id
_entity.type
_entity.pdbx_description
1 polymer ?
#
loop_
_entity_poly.entity_id
_entity_poly.type
_entity_poly.pdbx_seq_one_letter_code
_entity_poly.pdbx_strand_id
1 'polypeptide(L)'
;MKKQILVACLLSFVFVLAACQPNSSIGNGSQTKSGVTLTITNVDFSEKETVVTFVVQVDSDWGLDINVLPPQQALYNNPVLSDEAGRQYAAIAGTYGLPQLDEETGGVKFENTVTFPPVKGDSISFQTEIEISEIPISQPVYLSISDHEVLDVWSIGQSITFSSFTDIPGKVKLLSQSDDTLELEFTFERVTSDGLRLGCLNFYPGDQDWATNEGTENHFRECLLGENQVVSRTGMAVPTDITSPIPFHVTGSAVFVEPFAVSWPKVEK
;
A
#
# COMPACT_ATOMS: atom_id res chain seq x y z
N MET A 1 -14.93 88.00 16.03
CA MET A 1 -13.70 87.71 15.28
C MET A 1 -12.70 87.00 16.19
N LYS A 2 -12.49 85.68 16.01
CA LYS A 2 -11.21 84.94 16.09
C LYS A 2 -11.50 83.42 16.01
N LYS A 3 -10.80 82.76 15.10
CA LYS A 3 -10.85 81.32 14.74
C LYS A 3 -9.99 80.48 15.69
N GLN A 4 -10.25 79.18 15.79
CA GLN A 4 -9.30 78.03 15.75
C GLN A 4 -10.12 76.73 16.04
N ILE A 5 -10.28 75.76 15.12
CA ILE A 5 -9.37 74.74 14.53
C ILE A 5 -9.20 73.47 15.41
N LEU A 6 -9.38 72.30 14.76
CA LEU A 6 -8.95 70.92 15.09
C LEU A 6 -9.76 70.19 16.20
N VAL A 7 -10.06 68.88 16.16
CA VAL A 7 -9.46 67.73 15.49
C VAL A 7 -10.55 66.71 15.13
N ALA A 8 -10.42 66.09 13.96
CA ALA A 8 -11.17 64.93 13.52
C ALA A 8 -10.61 63.63 14.13
N CYS A 9 -11.48 62.70 14.52
CA CYS A 9 -11.15 61.28 14.55
C CYS A 9 -12.28 60.52 13.88
N LEU A 10 -12.17 60.36 12.56
CA LEU A 10 -12.96 59.46 11.75
C LEU A 10 -12.40 58.05 12.02
N LEU A 11 -13.11 57.22 12.79
CA LEU A 11 -12.81 55.80 12.92
C LEU A 11 -13.51 55.07 11.77
N SER A 12 -12.74 54.80 10.73
CA SER A 12 -13.10 53.93 9.63
C SER A 12 -13.33 52.51 10.15
N PHE A 13 -14.58 52.04 10.09
CA PHE A 13 -14.89 50.62 10.20
C PHE A 13 -14.46 49.93 8.91
N VAL A 14 -13.31 49.26 8.95
CA VAL A 14 -12.93 48.26 7.95
C VAL A 14 -13.75 47.01 8.28
N PHE A 15 -14.75 46.72 7.45
CA PHE A 15 -15.34 45.39 7.39
C PHE A 15 -14.29 44.45 6.82
N VAL A 16 -13.56 43.75 7.69
CA VAL A 16 -12.84 42.55 7.31
C VAL A 16 -13.89 41.46 7.13
N LEU A 17 -14.17 41.13 5.87
CA LEU A 17 -14.78 39.84 5.52
C LEU A 17 -13.82 38.76 6.03
N ALA A 18 -14.12 38.21 7.20
CA ALA A 18 -13.55 36.94 7.62
C ALA A 18 -14.03 35.91 6.59
N ALA A 19 -13.14 35.52 5.69
CA ALA A 19 -13.35 34.32 4.88
C ALA A 19 -13.54 33.16 5.86
N CYS A 20 -14.69 32.49 5.78
CA CYS A 20 -14.93 31.21 6.43
C CYS A 20 -13.79 30.26 6.00
N GLN A 21 -12.91 29.92 6.93
CA GLN A 21 -12.16 28.68 6.86
C GLN A 21 -12.81 27.70 7.83
N PRO A 22 -13.72 26.81 7.38
CA PRO A 22 -14.15 25.70 8.20
C PRO A 22 -13.10 24.59 8.11
N ASN A 23 -11.87 24.84 8.55
CA ASN A 23 -10.95 23.74 8.81
C ASN A 23 -11.22 23.28 10.24
N SER A 24 -12.18 22.36 10.41
CA SER A 24 -12.23 21.49 11.58
C SER A 24 -11.12 20.45 11.40
N SER A 25 -10.14 20.41 12.30
CA SER A 25 -9.14 19.34 12.30
C SER A 25 -8.86 18.86 13.72
N ILE A 26 -8.47 17.58 13.79
CA ILE A 26 -7.94 16.81 14.91
C ILE A 26 -8.99 16.00 15.69
N GLY A 27 -9.35 14.86 15.10
CA GLY A 27 -9.47 13.61 15.84
C GLY A 27 -8.24 12.77 15.53
N ASN A 28 -7.22 12.80 16.40
CA ASN A 28 -6.05 11.93 16.23
C ASN A 28 -6.37 10.58 16.89
N GLY A 29 -6.38 9.53 16.10
CA GLY A 29 -6.44 8.15 16.57
C GLY A 29 -5.43 7.31 15.80
N SER A 30 -4.86 6.32 16.47
CA SER A 30 -3.92 5.39 15.84
C SER A 30 -4.16 3.96 16.32
N GLN A 31 -3.77 3.02 15.47
CA GLN A 31 -3.72 1.61 15.81
C GLN A 31 -2.49 0.97 15.17
N THR A 32 -1.80 0.13 15.94
CA THR A 32 -0.62 -0.62 15.48
C THR A 32 -0.90 -2.11 15.50
N LYS A 33 -0.51 -2.83 14.43
CA LYS A 33 -0.51 -4.29 14.33
C LYS A 33 0.74 -4.75 13.58
N SER A 34 1.48 -5.71 14.14
CA SER A 34 2.65 -6.33 13.49
C SER A 34 3.64 -5.34 12.85
N GLY A 35 3.99 -4.26 13.56
CA GLY A 35 4.91 -3.23 13.07
C GLY A 35 4.35 -2.34 11.96
N VAL A 36 3.03 -2.34 11.76
CA VAL A 36 2.33 -1.41 10.88
C VAL A 36 1.37 -0.58 11.71
N THR A 37 1.47 0.75 11.59
CA THR A 37 0.68 1.72 12.33
C THR A 37 -0.18 2.53 11.36
N LEU A 38 -1.50 2.50 11.55
CA LEU A 38 -2.43 3.41 10.89
C LEU A 38 -2.72 4.58 11.82
N THR A 39 -2.53 5.80 11.36
CA THR A 39 -2.81 7.02 12.11
C THR A 39 -3.69 7.95 11.30
N ILE A 40 -4.84 8.33 11.84
CA ILE A 40 -5.68 9.38 11.26
C ILE A 40 -5.02 10.72 11.58
N THR A 41 -4.64 11.47 10.54
CA THR A 41 -3.93 12.74 10.67
C THR A 41 -4.86 13.94 10.51
N ASN A 42 -5.87 13.81 9.65
CA ASN A 42 -6.88 14.84 9.45
C ASN A 42 -8.23 14.24 9.05
N VAL A 43 -9.30 14.93 9.44
CA VAL A 43 -10.66 14.62 9.01
C VAL A 43 -11.37 15.93 8.73
N ASP A 44 -11.76 16.13 7.48
CA ASP A 44 -12.51 17.31 7.04
C ASP A 44 -13.99 16.93 6.88
N PHE A 45 -14.87 17.63 7.60
CA PHE A 45 -16.30 17.44 7.55
C PHE A 45 -16.94 18.62 6.81
N SER A 46 -17.59 18.33 5.67
CA SER A 46 -18.38 19.33 4.95
C SER A 46 -19.80 18.83 4.68
N GLU A 47 -20.67 19.74 4.23
CA GLU A 47 -22.03 19.39 3.79
C GLU A 47 -22.04 18.50 2.55
N LYS A 48 -20.93 18.40 1.81
CA LYS A 48 -20.82 17.67 0.54
C LYS A 48 -20.15 16.31 0.70
N GLU A 49 -19.17 16.22 1.56
CA GLU A 49 -18.35 15.02 1.76
C GLU A 49 -17.60 15.07 3.09
N THR A 50 -17.11 13.91 3.50
CA THR A 50 -16.17 13.73 4.61
C THR A 50 -14.88 13.17 4.05
N VAL A 51 -13.76 13.86 4.27
CA VAL A 51 -12.45 13.45 3.77
C VAL A 51 -11.59 13.01 4.95
N VAL A 52 -11.10 11.78 4.91
CA VAL A 52 -10.22 11.21 5.92
C VAL A 52 -8.81 11.11 5.33
N THR A 53 -7.86 11.83 5.91
CA THR A 53 -6.44 11.72 5.61
C THR A 53 -5.76 10.92 6.72
N PHE A 54 -4.96 9.93 6.34
CA PHE A 54 -4.29 9.06 7.28
C PHE A 54 -2.93 8.61 6.76
N VAL A 55 -2.05 8.26 7.68
CA VAL A 55 -0.73 7.71 7.38
C VAL A 55 -0.72 6.25 7.77
N VAL A 56 -0.23 5.41 6.87
CA VAL A 56 0.23 4.06 7.18
C VAL A 56 1.75 4.13 7.34
N GLN A 57 2.25 3.80 8.51
CA GLN A 57 3.67 3.70 8.81
C GLN A 57 4.05 2.23 8.99
N VAL A 58 5.12 1.81 8.33
CA VAL A 58 5.66 0.45 8.41
C VAL A 58 7.05 0.52 9.02
N ASP A 59 7.28 -0.27 10.07
CA ASP A 59 8.55 -0.33 10.78
C ASP A 59 9.68 -0.88 9.89
N SER A 60 10.91 -0.45 10.17
CA SER A 60 12.10 -0.81 9.39
C SER A 60 12.42 -2.32 9.37
N ASP A 61 11.90 -3.08 10.34
CA ASP A 61 12.04 -4.54 10.41
C ASP A 61 11.39 -5.27 9.22
N TRP A 62 10.49 -4.62 8.49
CA TRP A 62 9.92 -5.15 7.24
C TRP A 62 10.88 -5.06 6.04
N GLY A 63 12.05 -4.43 6.20
CA GLY A 63 13.09 -4.34 5.18
C GLY A 63 12.71 -3.47 3.98
N LEU A 64 11.73 -2.58 4.15
CA LEU A 64 11.27 -1.70 3.07
C LEU A 64 12.38 -0.72 2.65
N ASP A 65 12.56 -0.52 1.36
CA ASP A 65 13.52 0.40 0.75
C ASP A 65 12.82 1.22 -0.34
N ILE A 66 12.74 2.53 -0.10
CA ILE A 66 12.07 3.49 -0.98
C ILE A 66 12.72 3.62 -2.36
N ASN A 67 13.95 3.12 -2.54
CA ASN A 67 14.71 3.23 -3.78
C ASN A 67 14.59 1.98 -4.67
N VAL A 68 13.91 0.92 -4.20
CA VAL A 68 13.67 -0.30 -4.99
C VAL A 68 12.58 -0.03 -6.02
N LEU A 69 12.76 -0.57 -7.24
CA LEU A 69 11.77 -0.53 -8.31
C LEU A 69 11.23 -1.95 -8.58
N PRO A 70 9.90 -2.14 -8.66
CA PRO A 70 8.86 -1.13 -8.50
C PRO A 70 8.77 -0.60 -7.05
N PRO A 71 8.28 0.64 -6.87
CA PRO A 71 8.19 1.23 -5.54
C PRO A 71 7.22 0.44 -4.67
N GLN A 72 7.59 0.26 -3.41
CA GLN A 72 6.74 -0.35 -2.38
C GLN A 72 5.49 0.48 -2.11
N GLN A 73 4.43 -0.21 -1.66
CA GLN A 73 3.12 0.40 -1.48
C GLN A 73 2.45 -0.12 -0.20
N ALA A 74 1.72 0.76 0.48
CA ALA A 74 0.71 0.37 1.45
C ALA A 74 -0.67 0.70 0.87
N LEU A 75 -1.39 -0.34 0.47
CA LEU A 75 -2.73 -0.25 -0.09
C LEU A 75 -3.75 -0.41 1.04
N TYR A 76 -4.75 0.46 1.06
CA TYR A 76 -5.94 0.29 1.88
C TYR A 76 -7.08 -0.31 1.04
N ASN A 77 -7.77 -1.30 1.60
CA ASN A 77 -8.86 -2.02 0.94
C ASN A 77 -10.15 -1.90 1.76
N ASN A 78 -11.27 -1.82 1.04
CA ASN A 78 -12.62 -1.75 1.60
C ASN A 78 -12.76 -0.73 2.76
N PRO A 79 -12.33 0.54 2.59
CA PRO A 79 -12.44 1.53 3.65
C PRO A 79 -13.92 1.82 3.95
N VAL A 80 -14.28 1.74 5.23
CA VAL A 80 -15.62 1.99 5.74
C VAL A 80 -15.52 3.03 6.83
N LEU A 81 -16.40 4.03 6.77
CA LEU A 81 -16.63 4.95 7.85
C LEU A 81 -17.96 4.58 8.52
N SER A 82 -18.02 4.59 9.84
CA SER A 82 -19.23 4.31 10.59
C SER A 82 -19.43 5.31 11.72
N ASP A 83 -20.67 5.50 12.13
CA ASP A 83 -21.00 6.37 13.26
C ASP A 83 -21.59 5.63 14.47
N GLU A 84 -21.84 6.35 15.57
CA GLU A 84 -22.36 5.80 16.82
C GLU A 84 -23.76 5.19 16.69
N ALA A 85 -24.53 5.58 15.67
CA ALA A 85 -25.83 4.99 15.37
C ALA A 85 -25.72 3.70 14.54
N GLY A 86 -24.49 3.27 14.20
CA GLY A 86 -24.20 2.11 13.37
C GLY A 86 -24.43 2.34 11.88
N ARG A 87 -24.59 3.59 11.43
CA ARG A 87 -24.71 3.91 10.01
C ARG A 87 -23.34 3.75 9.36
N GLN A 88 -23.29 3.05 8.22
CA GLN A 88 -22.06 2.85 7.46
C GLN A 88 -22.06 3.71 6.20
N TYR A 89 -20.88 4.25 5.88
CA TYR A 89 -20.62 5.10 4.73
C TYR A 89 -19.53 4.43 3.90
N ALA A 90 -19.86 4.10 2.65
CA ALA A 90 -18.91 3.57 1.70
C ALA A 90 -18.07 4.70 1.10
N ALA A 91 -16.80 4.44 0.84
CA ALA A 91 -15.94 5.39 0.16
C ALA A 91 -16.44 5.68 -1.27
N ILE A 92 -16.30 6.92 -1.70
CA ILE A 92 -16.67 7.39 -3.05
C ILE A 92 -15.45 7.77 -3.89
N ALA A 93 -14.32 8.04 -3.25
CA ALA A 93 -13.04 8.31 -3.90
C ALA A 93 -11.88 8.06 -2.93
N GLY A 94 -10.66 8.00 -3.45
CA GLY A 94 -9.46 7.98 -2.63
C GLY A 94 -8.18 8.03 -3.45
N THR A 95 -7.06 8.25 -2.76
CA THR A 95 -5.73 8.34 -3.35
C THR A 95 -4.72 7.62 -2.45
N TYR A 96 -3.83 6.86 -3.08
CA TYR A 96 -2.71 6.22 -2.40
C TYR A 96 -1.47 7.12 -2.40
N GLY A 97 -0.78 7.16 -1.26
CA GLY A 97 0.48 7.89 -1.13
C GLY A 97 1.65 7.15 -1.76
N LEU A 98 2.63 7.91 -2.24
CA LEU A 98 3.96 7.37 -2.54
C LEU A 98 4.72 7.06 -1.23
N PRO A 99 5.62 6.07 -1.22
CA PRO A 99 6.47 5.78 -0.07
C PRO A 99 7.35 6.99 0.28
N GLN A 100 7.47 7.28 1.56
CA GLN A 100 8.35 8.31 2.12
C GLN A 100 9.15 7.72 3.28
N LEU A 101 10.45 8.00 3.35
CA LEU A 101 11.26 7.57 4.49
C LEU A 101 10.85 8.36 5.74
N ASP A 102 10.63 7.64 6.85
CA ASP A 102 10.49 8.24 8.16
C ASP A 102 11.85 8.36 8.84
N GLU A 103 12.45 9.55 8.80
CA GLU A 103 13.79 9.78 9.37
C GLU A 103 13.89 9.47 10.88
N GLU A 104 12.77 9.54 11.62
CA GLU A 104 12.76 9.30 13.06
C GLU A 104 12.82 7.81 13.41
N THR A 105 12.09 6.97 12.69
CA THR A 105 11.98 5.53 12.98
C THR A 105 12.79 4.66 12.04
N GLY A 106 13.26 5.22 10.93
CA GLY A 106 13.85 4.49 9.81
C GLY A 106 12.83 3.66 9.01
N GLY A 107 11.54 3.75 9.35
CA GLY A 107 10.46 3.07 8.65
C GLY A 107 10.02 3.81 7.37
N VAL A 108 8.96 3.31 6.74
CA VAL A 108 8.37 3.92 5.54
C VAL A 108 6.93 4.37 5.83
N LYS A 109 6.58 5.58 5.41
CA LYS A 109 5.27 6.21 5.55
C LYS A 109 4.57 6.33 4.20
N PHE A 110 3.25 6.15 4.23
CA PHE A 110 2.35 6.30 3.10
C PHE A 110 1.18 7.18 3.51
N GLU A 111 1.11 8.40 2.98
CA GLU A 111 0.00 9.31 3.23
C GLU A 111 -1.15 9.05 2.25
N ASN A 112 -2.30 8.66 2.80
CA ASN A 112 -3.47 8.24 2.04
C ASN A 112 -4.63 9.17 2.33
N THR A 113 -5.54 9.30 1.35
CA THR A 113 -6.79 10.04 1.54
C THR A 113 -7.96 9.24 1.00
N VAL A 114 -9.06 9.20 1.76
CA VAL A 114 -10.32 8.56 1.35
C VAL A 114 -11.47 9.53 1.58
N THR A 115 -12.35 9.61 0.60
CA THR A 115 -13.53 10.47 0.63
C THR A 115 -14.80 9.63 0.80
N PHE A 116 -15.69 10.09 1.67
CA PHE A 116 -16.98 9.49 1.99
C PHE A 116 -18.12 10.51 1.78
N PRO A 117 -19.37 10.05 1.65
CA PRO A 117 -20.53 10.92 1.76
C PRO A 117 -20.57 11.65 3.12
N PRO A 118 -21.33 12.76 3.26
CA PRO A 118 -21.43 13.51 4.51
C PRO A 118 -21.90 12.63 5.68
N VAL A 119 -21.12 12.61 6.75
CA VAL A 119 -21.47 11.87 7.97
C VAL A 119 -22.38 12.68 8.88
N LYS A 120 -23.33 12.00 9.54
CA LYS A 120 -24.37 12.61 10.38
C LYS A 120 -24.22 12.32 11.88
N GLY A 121 -23.20 11.58 12.28
CA GLY A 121 -22.94 11.22 13.67
C GLY A 121 -21.84 12.06 14.31
N ASP A 122 -21.80 12.03 15.64
CA ASP A 122 -20.87 12.78 16.47
C ASP A 122 -19.67 11.93 16.91
N SER A 123 -19.68 10.62 16.69
CA SER A 123 -18.51 9.76 16.87
C SER A 123 -18.33 8.89 15.66
N ILE A 124 -17.10 8.86 15.16
CA ILE A 124 -16.76 8.28 13.88
C ILE A 124 -15.75 7.17 14.09
N SER A 125 -15.92 6.06 13.40
CA SER A 125 -14.98 4.95 13.32
C SER A 125 -14.61 4.69 11.87
N PHE A 126 -13.32 4.77 11.56
CA PHE A 126 -12.76 4.40 10.27
C PHE A 126 -12.15 3.01 10.35
N GLN A 127 -12.53 2.16 9.41
CA GLN A 127 -12.07 0.80 9.31
C GLN A 127 -11.56 0.50 7.90
N THR A 128 -10.40 -0.14 7.77
CA THR A 128 -9.87 -0.58 6.47
C THR A 128 -8.91 -1.75 6.63
N GLU A 129 -8.87 -2.63 5.62
CA GLU A 129 -7.80 -3.62 5.48
C GLU A 129 -6.55 -2.95 4.92
N ILE A 130 -5.37 -3.31 5.41
CA ILE A 130 -4.10 -2.83 4.86
C ILE A 130 -3.38 -4.00 4.19
N GLU A 131 -2.84 -3.74 3.02
CA GLU A 131 -1.90 -4.60 2.30
C GLU A 131 -0.58 -3.86 2.13
N ILE A 132 0.52 -4.47 2.57
CA ILE A 132 1.86 -3.99 2.28
C ILE A 132 2.40 -4.80 1.12
N SER A 133 2.77 -4.13 0.03
CA SER A 133 3.23 -4.75 -1.22
C SER A 133 4.70 -4.49 -1.49
N GLU A 134 5.32 -5.39 -2.26
CA GLU A 134 6.74 -5.37 -2.63
C GLU A 134 7.70 -5.53 -1.43
N ILE A 135 7.29 -6.32 -0.44
CA ILE A 135 8.12 -6.68 0.71
C ILE A 135 9.24 -7.60 0.23
N PRO A 136 10.53 -7.28 0.47
CA PRO A 136 11.61 -8.08 -0.05
C PRO A 136 11.68 -9.46 0.62
N ILE A 137 12.05 -10.45 -0.18
CA ILE A 137 12.38 -11.79 0.32
C ILE A 137 13.86 -11.83 0.70
N SER A 138 14.16 -12.51 1.80
CA SER A 138 15.50 -12.58 2.41
C SER A 138 16.59 -13.16 1.49
N GLN A 139 16.22 -13.95 0.49
CA GLN A 139 17.14 -14.61 -0.43
C GLN A 139 16.57 -14.68 -1.84
N PRO A 140 17.42 -14.62 -2.89
CA PRO A 140 16.99 -14.89 -4.25
C PRO A 140 16.52 -16.34 -4.41
N VAL A 141 15.60 -16.57 -5.34
CA VAL A 141 15.12 -17.90 -5.71
C VAL A 141 15.78 -18.31 -7.02
N TYR A 142 16.48 -19.44 -7.05
CA TYR A 142 17.12 -19.95 -8.27
C TYR A 142 16.30 -21.08 -8.90
N LEU A 143 16.01 -20.96 -10.19
CA LEU A 143 15.22 -21.96 -10.93
C LEU A 143 16.01 -22.50 -12.12
N SER A 144 16.14 -23.82 -12.18
CA SER A 144 16.61 -24.53 -13.37
C SER A 144 15.44 -24.72 -14.32
N ILE A 145 15.59 -24.30 -15.58
CA ILE A 145 14.56 -24.41 -16.63
C ILE A 145 15.02 -25.35 -17.77
N SER A 146 16.33 -25.63 -17.87
CA SER A 146 16.96 -26.38 -18.97
C SER A 146 16.34 -27.76 -19.24
N ASP A 147 15.82 -28.40 -18.20
CA ASP A 147 15.36 -29.79 -18.24
C ASP A 147 13.83 -29.89 -18.28
N HIS A 148 13.14 -28.77 -18.55
CA HIS A 148 11.67 -28.69 -18.52
C HIS A 148 11.09 -28.37 -19.90
N GLU A 149 10.02 -29.08 -20.25
CA GLU A 149 9.23 -28.85 -21.46
C GLU A 149 8.09 -27.87 -21.20
N VAL A 150 7.55 -27.27 -22.27
CA VAL A 150 6.37 -26.40 -22.17
C VAL A 150 5.19 -27.18 -21.56
N LEU A 151 4.58 -26.59 -20.55
CA LEU A 151 3.54 -27.13 -19.64
C LEU A 151 4.04 -28.02 -18.50
N ASP A 152 5.35 -28.28 -18.38
CA ASP A 152 5.89 -28.95 -17.19
C ASP A 152 5.60 -28.17 -15.93
N VAL A 153 5.32 -28.90 -14.85
CA VAL A 153 5.09 -28.34 -13.51
C VAL A 153 6.05 -29.00 -12.53
N TRP A 154 6.83 -28.19 -11.82
CA TRP A 154 7.78 -28.67 -10.82
C TRP A 154 7.72 -27.82 -9.54
N SER A 155 8.30 -28.34 -8.47
CA SER A 155 8.32 -27.65 -7.17
C SER A 155 9.47 -26.66 -7.11
N ILE A 156 9.24 -25.52 -6.47
CA ILE A 156 10.32 -24.61 -6.09
C ILE A 156 11.07 -25.27 -4.94
N GLY A 157 12.30 -25.73 -5.20
CA GLY A 157 13.09 -26.51 -4.24
C GLY A 157 13.70 -25.70 -3.09
N GLN A 158 13.37 -24.42 -2.97
CA GLN A 158 13.93 -23.48 -2.00
C GLN A 158 12.81 -22.89 -1.14
N SER A 159 13.09 -22.65 0.14
CA SER A 159 12.16 -22.00 1.05
C SER A 159 11.99 -20.52 0.73
N ILE A 160 10.74 -20.09 0.56
CA ILE A 160 10.38 -18.68 0.39
C ILE A 160 9.96 -18.12 1.75
N THR A 161 10.69 -17.12 2.24
CA THR A 161 10.49 -16.51 3.57
C THR A 161 10.58 -14.99 3.51
N PHE A 162 9.54 -14.32 3.99
CA PHE A 162 9.49 -12.87 4.16
C PHE A 162 8.49 -12.48 5.26
N SER A 163 8.83 -11.46 6.06
CA SER A 163 8.05 -11.06 7.24
C SER A 163 7.72 -12.28 8.15
N SER A 164 6.47 -12.47 8.55
CA SER A 164 6.00 -13.62 9.34
C SER A 164 5.74 -14.90 8.54
N PHE A 165 5.87 -14.88 7.21
CA PHE A 165 5.67 -16.06 6.38
C PHE A 165 7.00 -16.81 6.21
N THR A 166 7.00 -18.09 6.59
CA THR A 166 8.15 -18.99 6.47
C THR A 166 7.77 -20.20 5.64
N ASP A 167 8.75 -20.73 4.90
CA ASP A 167 8.64 -22.00 4.16
C ASP A 167 7.39 -22.11 3.26
N ILE A 168 7.03 -21.04 2.52
CA ILE A 168 5.86 -21.07 1.64
C ILE A 168 6.11 -22.07 0.49
N PRO A 169 5.34 -23.17 0.39
CA PRO A 169 5.51 -24.14 -0.69
C PRO A 169 5.01 -23.56 -2.00
N GLY A 170 5.81 -23.71 -3.06
CA GLY A 170 5.50 -23.19 -4.39
C GLY A 170 5.73 -24.20 -5.50
N LYS A 171 4.97 -24.04 -6.57
CA LYS A 171 5.18 -24.72 -7.84
C LYS A 171 5.38 -23.69 -8.95
N VAL A 172 6.11 -24.10 -9.97
CA VAL A 172 6.29 -23.31 -11.19
C VAL A 172 5.88 -24.17 -12.37
N LYS A 173 5.29 -23.52 -13.37
CA LYS A 173 4.87 -24.10 -14.63
C LYS A 173 5.45 -23.30 -15.78
N LEU A 174 6.07 -23.98 -16.74
CA LEU A 174 6.51 -23.36 -17.98
C LEU A 174 5.29 -23.19 -18.91
N LEU A 175 4.87 -21.96 -19.18
CA LEU A 175 3.70 -21.70 -20.04
C LEU A 175 4.07 -21.66 -21.51
N SER A 176 5.18 -21.00 -21.83
CA SER A 176 5.69 -20.89 -23.20
C SER A 176 7.19 -20.64 -23.21
N GLN A 177 7.82 -21.07 -24.30
CA GLN A 177 9.23 -20.85 -24.58
C GLN A 177 9.41 -20.51 -26.05
N SER A 178 10.02 -19.37 -26.33
CA SER A 178 10.50 -18.95 -27.63
C SER A 178 12.00 -18.64 -27.54
N ASP A 179 12.63 -18.38 -28.69
CA ASP A 179 14.06 -18.06 -28.76
C ASP A 179 14.44 -16.86 -27.86
N ASP A 180 13.52 -15.92 -27.66
CA ASP A 180 13.77 -14.66 -26.95
C ASP A 180 12.95 -14.50 -25.67
N THR A 181 12.04 -15.42 -25.33
CA THR A 181 11.08 -15.22 -24.22
C THR A 181 10.68 -16.52 -23.53
N LEU A 182 10.58 -16.46 -22.20
CA LEU A 182 9.98 -17.49 -21.36
C LEU A 182 8.80 -16.90 -20.61
N GLU A 183 7.71 -17.65 -20.55
CA GLU A 183 6.59 -17.34 -19.66
C GLU A 183 6.47 -18.40 -18.59
N LEU A 184 6.48 -17.97 -17.34
CA LEU A 184 6.36 -18.84 -16.17
C LEU A 184 5.11 -18.48 -15.36
N GLU A 185 4.45 -19.50 -14.85
CA GLU A 185 3.36 -19.38 -13.89
C GLU A 185 3.80 -20.00 -12.56
N PHE A 186 3.80 -19.18 -11.52
CA PHE A 186 4.06 -19.60 -10.16
C PHE A 186 2.76 -19.77 -9.40
N THR A 187 2.62 -20.85 -8.66
CA THR A 187 1.46 -21.12 -7.82
C THR A 187 1.90 -21.41 -6.40
N PHE A 188 1.30 -20.70 -5.45
CA PHE A 188 1.55 -20.84 -4.01
C PHE A 188 0.26 -21.08 -3.26
N GLU A 189 0.36 -21.81 -2.16
CA GLU A 189 -0.75 -21.89 -1.22
C GLU A 189 -0.96 -20.55 -0.54
N ARG A 190 -2.22 -20.17 -0.36
CA ARG A 190 -2.56 -18.94 0.36
C ARG A 190 -2.50 -19.19 1.86
N VAL A 191 -1.34 -18.90 2.45
CA VAL A 191 -1.09 -19.13 3.88
C VAL A 191 -1.56 -17.92 4.71
N THR A 192 -2.04 -18.19 5.92
CA THR A 192 -2.33 -17.17 6.95
C THR A 192 -1.50 -17.49 8.20
N SER A 193 -0.73 -16.52 8.69
CA SER A 193 0.11 -16.63 9.88
C SER A 193 0.13 -15.31 10.64
N ASP A 194 0.08 -15.34 11.97
CA ASP A 194 0.20 -14.16 12.84
C ASP A 194 -0.73 -12.98 12.46
N GLY A 195 -1.96 -13.29 12.06
CA GLY A 195 -2.95 -12.28 11.63
C GLY A 195 -2.68 -11.66 10.25
N LEU A 196 -1.69 -12.17 9.52
CA LEU A 196 -1.33 -11.78 8.17
C LEU A 196 -1.70 -12.91 7.20
N ARG A 197 -2.17 -12.54 6.01
CA ARG A 197 -2.47 -13.46 4.92
C ARG A 197 -1.62 -13.10 3.71
N LEU A 198 -1.06 -14.13 3.07
CA LEU A 198 -0.32 -13.96 1.84
C LEU A 198 -1.24 -13.34 0.78
N GLY A 199 -0.82 -12.18 0.25
CA GLY A 199 -1.43 -11.53 -0.90
C GLY A 199 -0.82 -12.10 -2.17
N CYS A 200 0.23 -11.47 -2.67
CA CYS A 200 0.92 -11.80 -3.90
C CYS A 200 2.38 -12.20 -3.66
N LEU A 201 2.95 -12.95 -4.60
CA LEU A 201 4.40 -13.14 -4.72
C LEU A 201 4.79 -12.75 -6.14
N ASN A 202 5.66 -11.75 -6.28
CA ASN A 202 6.10 -11.24 -7.57
C ASN A 202 7.52 -11.73 -7.85
N PHE A 203 7.73 -12.27 -9.06
CA PHE A 203 8.99 -12.87 -9.48
C PHE A 203 9.65 -12.03 -10.56
N TYR A 204 10.92 -11.75 -10.31
CA TYR A 204 11.68 -10.72 -10.97
C TYR A 204 12.99 -11.32 -11.56
N PRO A 205 13.11 -11.43 -12.90
CA PRO A 205 14.30 -11.98 -13.58
C PRO A 205 15.64 -11.28 -13.27
N GLY A 206 16.66 -11.96 -12.71
CA GLY A 206 18.04 -11.44 -12.65
C GLY A 206 18.48 -10.82 -11.31
N ASP A 207 19.74 -10.36 -11.26
CA ASP A 207 20.36 -9.72 -10.08
C ASP A 207 20.04 -8.22 -10.01
N GLN A 208 19.55 -7.70 -8.87
CA GLN A 208 19.04 -6.34 -8.55
C GLN A 208 19.25 -5.13 -9.51
N ASP A 209 20.32 -5.04 -10.29
CA ASP A 209 20.68 -3.92 -11.17
C ASP A 209 19.71 -3.68 -12.35
N TRP A 210 18.91 -4.67 -12.76
CA TRP A 210 17.96 -4.53 -13.88
C TRP A 210 16.68 -3.76 -13.51
N ALA A 211 16.46 -3.47 -12.22
CA ALA A 211 15.41 -2.58 -11.77
C ALA A 211 15.62 -1.12 -12.22
N THR A 212 16.83 -0.75 -12.68
CA THR A 212 17.20 0.64 -12.97
C THR A 212 17.13 1.07 -14.43
N ASN A 213 16.97 0.18 -15.42
CA ASN A 213 17.06 0.60 -16.82
C ASN A 213 16.06 -0.11 -17.75
N GLU A 214 15.10 0.68 -18.27
CA GLU A 214 14.44 0.58 -19.59
C GLU A 214 13.79 -0.75 -20.06
N GLY A 215 13.84 -1.84 -19.29
CA GLY A 215 13.30 -3.16 -19.67
C GLY A 215 11.97 -3.53 -19.03
N THR A 216 11.51 -2.78 -18.01
CA THR A 216 10.30 -3.12 -17.24
C THR A 216 9.00 -3.08 -18.05
N GLU A 217 9.00 -2.41 -19.21
CA GLU A 217 7.79 -2.20 -20.03
C GLU A 217 7.32 -3.47 -20.78
N ASN A 218 8.17 -4.49 -20.93
CA ASN A 218 7.84 -5.74 -21.64
C ASN A 218 7.53 -6.93 -20.72
N HIS A 219 7.54 -6.73 -19.40
CA HIS A 219 7.22 -7.78 -18.45
C HIS A 219 5.74 -7.74 -18.09
N PHE A 220 4.95 -8.67 -18.62
CA PHE A 220 3.59 -8.88 -18.15
C PHE A 220 3.63 -9.45 -16.73
N ARG A 221 2.92 -8.79 -15.81
CA ARG A 221 2.77 -9.19 -14.42
C ARG A 221 1.31 -9.34 -14.11
N GLU A 222 0.94 -10.52 -13.65
CA GLU A 222 -0.41 -10.79 -13.22
C GLU A 222 -0.34 -11.58 -11.92
N CYS A 223 -0.87 -10.99 -10.85
CA CYS A 223 -1.11 -11.72 -9.63
C CYS A 223 -2.63 -11.94 -9.48
N LEU A 224 -3.04 -13.20 -9.49
CA LEU A 224 -4.42 -13.62 -9.33
C LEU A 224 -4.59 -14.25 -7.96
N LEU A 225 -5.48 -13.66 -7.17
CA LEU A 225 -5.89 -14.18 -5.87
C LEU A 225 -7.05 -15.16 -6.07
N GLY A 226 -6.77 -16.45 -5.88
CA GLY A 226 -7.78 -17.48 -5.73
C GLY A 226 -8.26 -17.62 -4.29
N GLU A 227 -9.25 -18.51 -4.06
CA GLU A 227 -9.74 -18.79 -2.71
C GLU A 227 -8.62 -19.34 -1.81
N ASN A 228 -7.86 -20.32 -2.32
CA ASN A 228 -6.83 -21.04 -1.54
C ASN A 228 -5.41 -20.94 -2.14
N GLN A 229 -5.25 -20.21 -3.24
CA GLN A 229 -3.98 -20.13 -3.95
C GLN A 229 -3.72 -18.72 -4.47
N VAL A 230 -2.43 -18.41 -4.60
CA VAL A 230 -1.92 -17.20 -5.23
C VAL A 230 -1.22 -17.66 -6.51
N VAL A 231 -1.63 -17.09 -7.64
CA VAL A 231 -0.99 -17.36 -8.93
C VAL A 231 -0.29 -16.09 -9.39
N SER A 232 0.99 -16.21 -9.72
CA SER A 232 1.79 -15.12 -10.25
C SER A 232 2.32 -15.52 -11.62
N ARG A 233 2.19 -14.64 -12.61
CA ARG A 233 2.71 -14.85 -13.96
C ARG A 233 3.76 -13.82 -14.26
N THR A 234 4.86 -14.28 -14.84
CA THR A 234 5.94 -13.42 -15.34
C THR A 234 6.33 -13.87 -16.74
N GLY A 235 6.38 -12.93 -17.67
CA GLY A 235 7.03 -13.09 -18.97
C GLY A 235 8.40 -12.43 -18.90
N MET A 236 9.45 -13.09 -19.39
CA MET A 236 10.82 -12.58 -19.33
C MET A 236 11.55 -12.76 -20.65
N ALA A 237 12.29 -11.75 -21.08
CA ALA A 237 13.27 -11.93 -22.14
C ALA A 237 14.42 -12.80 -21.59
N VAL A 238 14.84 -13.81 -22.34
CA VAL A 238 15.78 -14.81 -21.81
C VAL A 238 17.04 -14.85 -22.65
N PRO A 239 18.21 -15.05 -22.04
CA PRO A 239 19.38 -15.44 -22.81
C PRO A 239 19.07 -16.74 -23.59
N THR A 240 19.45 -16.77 -24.87
CA THR A 240 19.22 -17.88 -25.81
C THR A 240 19.85 -19.22 -25.41
N ASP A 241 20.57 -19.28 -24.29
CA ASP A 241 21.25 -20.48 -23.77
C ASP A 241 21.08 -20.61 -22.24
N ILE A 242 19.99 -21.25 -21.80
CA ILE A 242 19.68 -21.46 -20.37
C ILE A 242 20.32 -22.76 -19.91
N THR A 243 21.63 -22.75 -19.68
CA THR A 243 22.36 -23.90 -19.12
C THR A 243 22.57 -23.80 -17.61
N SER A 244 22.24 -22.67 -17.01
CA SER A 244 22.41 -22.39 -15.58
C SER A 244 21.10 -22.00 -14.91
N PRO A 245 20.94 -22.24 -13.60
CA PRO A 245 19.79 -21.75 -12.84
C PRO A 245 19.67 -20.23 -12.96
N ILE A 246 18.47 -19.75 -13.26
CA ILE A 246 18.18 -18.32 -13.37
C ILE A 246 17.87 -17.77 -11.97
N PRO A 247 18.56 -16.71 -11.50
CA PRO A 247 18.18 -16.03 -10.28
C PRO A 247 16.89 -15.24 -10.49
N PHE A 248 15.99 -15.33 -9.53
CA PHE A 248 14.82 -14.47 -9.41
C PHE A 248 14.96 -13.67 -8.13
N HIS A 249 14.88 -12.34 -8.27
CA HIS A 249 14.45 -11.50 -7.18
C HIS A 249 12.96 -11.81 -6.90
N VAL A 250 12.57 -11.83 -5.64
CA VAL A 250 11.19 -12.11 -5.27
C VAL A 250 10.77 -11.08 -4.24
N THR A 251 9.56 -10.57 -4.40
CA THR A 251 8.90 -9.76 -3.38
C THR A 251 7.54 -10.37 -3.06
N GLY A 252 7.02 -10.06 -1.87
CA GLY A 252 5.70 -10.49 -1.44
C GLY A 252 4.78 -9.33 -1.11
N SER A 253 3.49 -9.62 -0.99
CA SER A 253 2.54 -8.76 -0.31
C SER A 253 1.87 -9.46 0.86
N ALA A 254 1.64 -8.71 1.94
CA ALA A 254 1.03 -9.18 3.16
C ALA A 254 -0.23 -8.37 3.44
N VAL A 255 -1.35 -9.07 3.60
CA VAL A 255 -2.66 -8.48 3.91
C VAL A 255 -2.99 -8.73 5.37
N PHE A 256 -3.35 -7.69 6.11
CA PHE A 256 -3.84 -7.82 7.48
C PHE A 256 -5.24 -8.43 7.47
N VAL A 257 -5.41 -9.61 8.08
CA VAL A 257 -6.69 -10.34 8.11
C VAL A 257 -7.73 -9.58 8.91
N GLU A 258 -7.32 -9.03 10.05
CA GLU A 258 -8.18 -8.16 10.82
C GLU A 258 -7.98 -6.70 10.38
N PRO A 259 -9.05 -6.02 9.97
CA PRO A 259 -8.94 -4.63 9.54
C PRO A 259 -8.47 -3.74 10.68
N PHE A 260 -7.79 -2.66 10.32
CA PHE A 260 -7.51 -1.58 11.23
C PHE A 260 -8.82 -0.84 11.51
N ALA A 261 -9.07 -0.46 12.76
CA ALA A 261 -10.23 0.26 13.20
C ALA A 261 -9.80 1.35 14.19
N VAL A 262 -10.07 2.60 13.83
CA VAL A 262 -9.73 3.78 14.63
C VAL A 262 -11.00 4.59 14.86
N SER A 263 -11.28 4.92 16.11
CA SER A 263 -12.47 5.70 16.50
C SER A 263 -12.09 7.01 17.16
N TRP A 264 -12.85 8.06 16.87
CA TRP A 264 -12.67 9.39 17.47
C TRP A 264 -14.02 10.14 17.57
N PRO A 265 -14.13 11.12 18.49
CA PRO A 265 -15.27 12.03 18.48
C PRO A 265 -15.14 13.03 17.33
N LYS A 266 -16.26 13.35 16.67
CA LYS A 266 -16.40 14.52 15.81
C LYS A 266 -16.28 15.76 16.69
N VAL A 267 -15.28 16.58 16.42
CA VAL A 267 -15.13 17.87 17.10
C VAL A 267 -15.85 18.92 16.26
N GLU A 268 -17.11 19.20 16.60
CA GLU A 268 -17.83 20.35 16.05
C GLU A 268 -17.25 21.64 16.64
N LYS A 269 -17.11 22.68 15.81
CA LYS A 269 -16.72 24.03 16.26
C LYS A 269 -17.95 24.85 16.64
#